data_AF-A0A7J9VAL5-F1
#
_entry.id   AF-A0A7J9VAL5-F1
#
_cell.length_a   1.000
_cell.length_b   1.000
_cell.length_c   1.000
_cell.angle_alpha   90.00
_cell.angle_beta   90.00
_cell.angle_gamma   90.00
#
_symmetry.space_group_name_H-M   'P 1'
#
loop_
_entity.id
_entity.type
_entity.pdbx_description
1 polymer ?
#
loop_
_entity_poly.entity_id
_entity_poly.type
_entity_poly.pdbx_seq_one_letter_code
_entity_poly.pdbx_strand_id
1 'polypeptide(L)'
;MTGPFPDWETALRFVTRIAEREPLLVVIDEAPRLNSAAGDFGDLVSAVWENHVRDQSLMLVLSGSAVAVMEEMLGPRGGLHRRPSVELRMDPFSFADAAAFLPELNGESFLQAYAACGGYPLHLRRWSTDLTVEENLAEMAFSPGGLLVRDAPDILSEDLDWRGGYERVLVAMSGGARRRSRIAGRAQQRIDYTLDRLRKAGHVRQVRSIGAGAAGDPMYEIGDDYLAFWFSVLRDDADLIEGEQGQPVRYRTTGTWHKHIGRVLESAARDHARRMVSAGELPPDAVVGRWWRDEVAEIDVCAVGADENPVLVGECKWQTSAFSHRDLADLRRKAALVDDHGSAPLFAFWSRRGADELASAYDDVRSYTCDDLLAR
;
A
#
# COMPACT_ATOMS: atom_id res chain seq x y z
N MET A 1 -1.92 44.21 21.27
CA MET A 1 -0.81 44.18 20.29
C MET A 1 -1.42 43.85 18.93
N THR A 2 -1.34 44.76 17.96
CA THR A 2 -1.91 44.62 16.61
C THR A 2 -0.79 44.71 15.56
N GLY A 3 0.13 43.75 15.61
CA GLY A 3 1.23 43.62 14.66
C GLY A 3 1.59 42.14 14.46
N PRO A 4 2.23 41.78 13.34
CA PRO A 4 2.66 40.41 13.07
C PRO A 4 3.65 39.94 14.15
N PHE A 5 3.69 38.63 14.41
CA PHE A 5 4.73 38.06 15.25
C PHE A 5 6.10 38.20 14.56
N PRO A 6 7.16 38.56 15.30
CA PRO A 6 8.50 38.71 14.73
C PRO A 6 9.14 37.36 14.36
N ASP A 7 8.76 36.29 15.04
CA ASP A 7 9.24 34.93 14.86
C ASP A 7 8.23 33.89 15.38
N TRP A 8 8.50 32.62 15.08
CA TRP A 8 7.67 31.50 15.52
C TRP A 8 7.72 31.28 17.04
N GLU A 9 8.84 31.59 17.70
CA GLU A 9 8.94 31.44 19.15
C GLU A 9 7.94 32.36 19.86
N THR A 10 7.86 33.62 19.42
CA THR A 10 6.91 34.61 19.95
C THR A 10 5.48 34.18 19.68
N ALA A 11 5.20 33.62 18.51
CA ALA A 11 3.87 33.10 18.17
C ALA A 11 3.47 31.93 19.08
N LEU A 12 4.34 30.93 19.29
CA LEU A 12 4.06 29.78 20.17
C LEU A 12 3.94 30.19 21.65
N ARG A 13 4.76 31.14 22.10
CA ARG A 13 4.64 31.73 23.46
C ARG A 13 3.36 32.55 23.64
N PHE A 14 2.80 33.10 22.58
CA PHE A 14 1.50 33.75 22.64
C PHE A 14 0.37 32.72 22.78
N VAL A 15 0.45 31.61 22.02
CA VAL A 15 -0.49 30.49 22.10
C VAL A 15 -0.53 29.86 23.50
N THR A 16 0.62 29.57 24.10
CA THR A 16 0.70 29.01 25.46
C THR A 16 0.05 29.91 26.52
N ARG A 17 0.20 31.24 26.40
CA ARG A 17 -0.49 32.20 27.29
C ARG A 17 -2.00 32.22 27.13
N ILE A 18 -2.52 31.92 25.93
CA ILE A 18 -3.97 31.75 25.75
C ILE A 18 -4.44 30.51 26.52
N ALA A 19 -3.68 29.42 26.41
CA ALA A 19 -4.02 28.14 27.04
C ALA A 19 -3.96 28.13 28.58
N GLU A 20 -3.39 29.17 29.21
CA GLU A 20 -3.47 29.39 30.67
C GLU A 20 -4.89 29.73 31.13
N ARG A 21 -5.72 30.29 30.25
CA ARG A 21 -7.04 30.82 30.61
C ARG A 21 -8.16 29.85 30.27
N GLU A 22 -8.00 29.09 29.19
CA GLU A 22 -8.99 28.13 28.70
C GLU A 22 -8.32 27.01 27.87
N PRO A 23 -8.95 25.82 27.76
CA PRO A 23 -8.44 24.76 26.91
C PRO A 23 -8.30 25.19 25.45
N LEU A 24 -7.18 24.85 24.82
CA LEU A 24 -6.85 25.26 23.46
C LEU A 24 -6.33 24.07 22.62
N LEU A 25 -6.91 23.90 21.43
CA LEU A 25 -6.39 23.03 20.37
C LEU A 25 -5.74 23.89 19.29
N VAL A 26 -4.50 23.56 18.93
CA VAL A 26 -3.75 24.21 17.88
C VAL A 26 -3.37 23.16 16.85
N VAL A 27 -3.80 23.38 15.61
CA VAL A 27 -3.45 22.51 14.49
C VAL A 27 -2.55 23.30 13.54
N ILE A 28 -1.33 22.82 13.34
CA ILE A 28 -0.40 23.34 12.33
C ILE A 28 -0.33 22.30 11.23
N ASP A 29 -1.00 22.61 10.14
CA ASP A 29 -0.93 21.78 8.95
C ASP A 29 0.34 22.05 8.16
N GLU A 30 0.86 21.03 7.50
CA GLU A 30 2.11 21.09 6.72
C GLU A 30 3.33 21.60 7.53
N ALA A 31 3.47 21.15 8.77
CA ALA A 31 4.59 21.46 9.66
C ALA A 31 6.00 21.23 9.03
N PRO A 32 6.23 20.22 8.16
CA PRO A 32 7.51 20.05 7.45
C PRO A 32 7.96 21.29 6.67
N ARG A 33 7.03 22.12 6.19
CA ARG A 33 7.36 23.37 5.45
C ARG A 33 8.00 24.42 6.34
N LEU A 34 7.76 24.35 7.65
CA LEU A 34 8.36 25.26 8.63
C LEU A 34 9.79 24.86 8.98
N ASN A 35 10.10 23.56 8.89
CA ASN A 35 11.42 23.03 9.22
C ASN A 35 12.49 23.37 8.17
N SER A 36 12.09 23.52 6.90
CA SER A 36 13.01 23.85 5.79
C SER A 36 13.33 25.35 5.67
N ALA A 37 12.54 26.22 6.30
CA ALA A 37 12.60 27.67 6.07
C ALA A 37 13.31 28.49 7.17
N ALA A 38 13.35 28.04 8.43
CA ALA A 38 13.69 28.92 9.57
C ALA A 38 14.62 28.34 10.65
N GLY A 39 15.25 27.19 10.43
CA GLY A 39 15.89 26.40 11.50
C GLY A 39 14.94 25.33 12.04
N ASP A 40 15.41 24.47 12.95
CA ASP A 40 14.64 23.30 13.42
C ASP A 40 13.38 23.75 14.17
N PHE A 41 12.24 23.77 13.47
CA PHE A 41 10.94 24.15 14.04
C PHE A 41 10.56 23.19 15.18
N GLY A 42 11.00 21.94 15.09
CA GLY A 42 10.82 20.96 16.15
C GLY A 42 11.55 21.36 17.43
N ASP A 43 12.79 21.84 17.33
CA ASP A 43 13.55 22.34 18.48
C ASP A 43 12.84 23.51 19.15
N LEU A 44 12.32 24.44 18.35
CA LEU A 44 11.59 25.62 18.83
C LEU A 44 10.29 25.22 19.55
N VAL A 45 9.53 24.27 18.99
CA VAL A 45 8.34 23.72 19.65
C VAL A 45 8.73 23.09 20.98
N SER A 46 9.77 22.25 21.01
CA SER A 46 10.28 21.63 22.24
C SER A 46 10.66 22.65 23.31
N ALA A 47 11.41 23.69 22.93
CA ALA A 47 11.84 24.74 23.84
C ALA A 47 10.67 25.49 24.48
N VAL A 48 9.59 25.75 23.72
CA VAL A 48 8.39 26.38 24.25
C VAL A 48 7.61 25.42 25.15
N TRP A 49 7.47 24.15 24.73
CA TRP A 49 6.66 23.15 25.42
C TRP A 49 7.24 22.72 26.78
N GLU A 50 8.56 22.53 26.87
CA GLU A 50 9.23 22.13 28.12
C GLU A 50 9.06 23.14 29.24
N ASN A 51 9.03 24.43 28.89
CA ASN A 51 9.06 25.51 29.85
C ASN A 51 7.67 25.93 30.38
N HIS A 52 6.57 25.56 29.71
CA HIS A 52 5.26 26.19 30.00
C HIS A 52 4.04 25.24 30.05
N VAL A 53 4.08 24.03 29.49
CA VAL A 53 2.84 23.30 29.14
C VAL A 53 2.46 22.16 30.09
N ARG A 54 3.28 21.82 31.10
CA ARG A 54 3.01 20.66 31.97
C ARG A 54 1.69 20.71 32.75
N ASP A 55 1.16 21.91 33.03
CA ASP A 55 -0.09 22.11 33.78
C ASP A 55 -1.17 22.84 32.95
N GLN A 56 -0.99 22.98 31.63
CA GLN A 56 -1.91 23.71 30.75
C GLN A 56 -2.82 22.76 29.96
N SER A 57 -4.03 23.21 29.64
CA SER A 57 -4.97 22.48 28.77
C SER A 57 -4.70 22.78 27.30
N LEU A 58 -3.46 22.56 26.84
CA LEU A 58 -3.03 22.84 25.47
C LEU A 58 -2.73 21.55 24.70
N MET A 59 -3.36 21.37 23.54
CA MET A 59 -3.06 20.31 22.59
C MET A 59 -2.50 20.92 21.29
N LEU A 60 -1.31 20.50 20.89
CA LEU A 60 -0.73 20.80 19.57
C LEU A 60 -0.78 19.57 18.69
N VAL A 61 -1.37 19.74 17.51
CA VAL A 61 -1.40 18.75 16.44
C VAL A 61 -0.54 19.29 15.30
N LEU A 62 0.45 18.51 14.90
CA LEU A 62 1.29 18.78 13.73
C LEU A 62 0.98 17.73 12.67
N SER A 63 0.57 18.16 11.48
CA SER A 63 0.41 17.30 10.30
C SER A 63 1.38 17.69 9.20
N GLY A 64 1.60 16.78 8.25
CA GLY A 64 2.39 17.06 7.06
C GLY A 64 2.49 15.85 6.15
N SER A 65 2.44 16.09 4.84
CA SER A 65 2.54 15.04 3.82
C SER A 65 3.97 14.54 3.60
N ALA A 66 4.99 15.35 3.89
CA ALA A 66 6.40 14.95 3.79
C ALA A 66 6.81 14.04 4.97
N VAL A 67 6.47 12.75 4.87
CA VAL A 67 6.61 11.73 5.93
C VAL A 67 8.05 11.60 6.39
N ALA A 68 9.01 11.60 5.45
CA ALA A 68 10.43 11.48 5.80
C ALA A 68 10.93 12.65 6.67
N VAL A 69 10.40 13.86 6.47
CA VAL A 69 10.73 15.04 7.29
C VAL A 69 10.07 14.95 8.66
N MET A 70 8.81 14.50 8.71
CA MET A 70 8.12 14.23 9.98
C MET A 70 8.87 13.17 10.81
N GLU A 71 9.29 12.07 10.20
CA GLU A 71 10.09 11.02 10.86
C GLU A 71 11.46 11.54 11.33
N GLU A 72 12.09 12.45 10.58
CA GLU A 72 13.35 13.10 10.99
C GLU A 72 13.15 14.00 12.21
N MET A 73 12.08 14.80 12.26
CA MET A 73 11.72 15.65 13.39
C MET A 73 11.45 14.84 14.68
N LEU A 74 10.90 13.63 14.55
CA LEU A 74 10.58 12.71 15.66
C LEU A 74 11.75 11.79 16.04
N GLY A 75 12.71 11.62 15.12
CA GLY A 75 13.83 10.70 15.26
C GLY A 75 14.79 11.07 16.40
N PRO A 76 15.78 10.22 16.72
CA PRO A 76 16.68 10.41 17.87
C PRO A 76 17.48 11.72 17.90
N ARG A 77 17.60 12.39 16.75
CA ARG A 77 18.31 13.66 16.57
C ARG A 77 17.37 14.83 16.25
N GLY A 78 16.07 14.58 16.13
CA GLY A 78 15.08 15.60 15.78
C GLY A 78 14.58 16.34 17.01
N GLY A 79 14.21 17.60 16.81
CA GLY A 79 13.79 18.46 17.92
C GLY A 79 12.53 18.00 18.66
N LEU A 80 11.70 17.14 18.07
CA LEU A 80 10.50 16.58 18.71
C LEU A 80 10.71 15.18 19.28
N HIS A 81 11.95 14.71 19.44
CA HIS A 81 12.22 13.36 19.92
C HIS A 81 11.53 13.06 21.27
N ARG A 82 10.69 12.01 21.29
CA ARG A 82 9.89 11.56 22.46
C ARG A 82 8.94 12.62 23.03
N ARG A 83 8.55 13.61 22.24
CA ARG A 83 7.59 14.66 22.66
C ARG A 83 6.13 14.34 22.36
N PRO A 84 5.77 13.76 21.20
CA PRO A 84 4.37 13.47 20.93
C PRO A 84 3.80 12.50 21.96
N SER A 85 2.60 12.79 22.43
CA SER A 85 1.83 11.82 23.22
C SER A 85 1.14 10.77 22.33
N VAL A 86 0.90 11.13 21.08
CA VAL A 86 0.29 10.27 20.06
C VAL A 86 1.00 10.56 18.74
N GLU A 87 1.42 9.49 18.06
CA GLU A 87 1.93 9.54 16.69
C GLU A 87 0.98 8.71 15.82
N LEU A 88 0.46 9.31 14.74
CA LEU A 88 -0.46 8.65 13.80
C LEU A 88 0.11 8.78 12.39
N ARG A 89 0.51 7.65 11.81
CA ARG A 89 0.81 7.54 10.37
C ARG A 89 -0.49 7.15 9.66
N MET A 90 -0.90 7.97 8.68
CA MET A 90 -2.07 7.69 7.85
C MET A 90 -1.59 7.09 6.52
N ASP A 91 -1.60 5.76 6.44
CA ASP A 91 -1.39 5.05 5.19
C ASP A 91 -2.70 4.94 4.39
N PRO A 92 -2.64 4.70 3.07
CA PRO A 92 -3.83 4.40 2.26
C PRO A 92 -4.67 3.27 2.86
N PHE A 93 -6.00 3.35 2.70
CA PHE A 93 -6.91 2.35 3.26
C PHE A 93 -6.64 0.95 2.71
N SER A 94 -6.79 -0.05 3.57
CA SER A 94 -6.79 -1.45 3.15
C SER A 94 -7.93 -1.72 2.15
N PHE A 95 -7.83 -2.80 1.38
CA PHE A 95 -8.89 -3.21 0.46
C PHE A 95 -10.28 -3.28 1.12
N ALA A 96 -10.35 -3.89 2.31
CA ALA A 96 -11.60 -4.09 3.04
C ALA A 96 -12.17 -2.78 3.63
N ASP A 97 -11.31 -1.88 4.09
CA ASP A 97 -11.73 -0.59 4.62
C ASP A 97 -12.15 0.38 3.50
N ALA A 98 -11.41 0.36 2.39
CA ALA A 98 -11.68 1.17 1.21
C ALA A 98 -13.05 0.88 0.58
N ALA A 99 -13.60 -0.33 0.79
CA ALA A 99 -14.93 -0.71 0.32
C ALA A 99 -16.04 0.22 0.85
N ALA A 100 -15.83 0.86 2.00
CA ALA A 100 -16.77 1.82 2.55
C ALA A 100 -16.95 3.09 1.70
N PHE A 101 -16.04 3.38 0.76
CA PHE A 101 -16.16 4.52 -0.15
C PHE A 101 -17.06 4.24 -1.36
N LEU A 102 -17.25 2.97 -1.73
CA LEU A 102 -18.01 2.54 -2.91
C LEU A 102 -18.92 1.34 -2.57
N PRO A 103 -19.80 1.44 -1.57
CA PRO A 103 -20.59 0.31 -1.06
C PRO A 103 -21.59 -0.25 -2.08
N GLU A 104 -21.89 0.47 -3.15
CA GLU A 104 -22.80 0.05 -4.22
C GLU A 104 -22.15 -0.89 -5.25
N LEU A 105 -20.82 -0.97 -5.27
CA LEU A 105 -20.11 -1.82 -6.22
C LEU A 105 -20.04 -3.26 -5.70
N ASN A 106 -20.27 -4.22 -6.60
CA ASN A 106 -19.91 -5.62 -6.33
C ASN A 106 -18.38 -5.78 -6.26
N GLY A 107 -17.92 -6.89 -5.70
CA GLY A 107 -16.51 -7.17 -5.49
C GLY A 107 -15.65 -7.13 -6.75
N GLU A 108 -16.18 -7.54 -7.90
CA GLU A 108 -15.44 -7.51 -9.16
C GLU A 108 -15.19 -6.07 -9.63
N SER A 109 -16.22 -5.23 -9.61
CA SER A 109 -16.14 -3.81 -9.96
C SER A 109 -15.32 -3.04 -8.94
N PHE A 110 -15.49 -3.33 -7.65
CA PHE A 110 -14.73 -2.70 -6.58
C PHE A 110 -13.24 -3.08 -6.64
N LEU A 111 -12.90 -4.33 -6.93
CA LEU A 111 -11.51 -4.75 -7.12
C LEU A 111 -10.82 -3.95 -8.24
N GLN A 112 -11.53 -3.68 -9.32
CA GLN A 112 -11.01 -2.85 -10.41
C GLN A 112 -10.90 -1.38 -10.01
N ALA A 113 -11.89 -0.82 -9.30
CA ALA A 113 -11.80 0.54 -8.77
C ALA A 113 -10.60 0.69 -7.83
N TYR A 114 -10.47 -0.21 -6.85
CA TYR A 114 -9.34 -0.22 -5.91
C TYR A 114 -8.01 -0.47 -6.62
N ALA A 115 -7.95 -1.34 -7.64
CA ALA A 115 -6.73 -1.55 -8.41
C ALA A 115 -6.27 -0.28 -9.15
N ALA A 116 -7.19 0.58 -9.59
CA ALA A 116 -6.86 1.84 -10.24
C ALA A 116 -6.59 2.96 -9.23
N CYS A 117 -7.35 3.04 -8.15
CA CYS A 117 -7.35 4.15 -7.19
C CYS A 117 -6.45 3.93 -5.97
N GLY A 118 -6.07 2.68 -5.69
CA GLY A 118 -5.49 2.27 -4.42
C GLY A 118 -6.44 2.53 -3.24
N GLY A 119 -5.85 2.63 -2.04
CA GLY A 119 -6.55 3.01 -0.81
C GLY A 119 -6.76 4.51 -0.63
N TYR A 120 -6.61 5.33 -1.67
CA TYR A 120 -6.65 6.79 -1.57
C TYR A 120 -8.09 7.31 -1.53
N PRO A 121 -8.50 8.03 -0.46
CA PRO A 121 -9.87 8.53 -0.33
C PRO A 121 -10.30 9.46 -1.46
N LEU A 122 -9.41 10.34 -1.91
CA LEU A 122 -9.70 11.28 -3.00
C LEU A 122 -10.00 10.55 -4.30
N HIS A 123 -9.22 9.53 -4.64
CA HIS A 123 -9.41 8.71 -5.84
C HIS A 123 -10.71 7.94 -5.77
N LEU A 124 -10.94 7.21 -4.69
CA LEU A 124 -12.14 6.38 -4.52
C LEU A 124 -13.42 7.23 -4.52
N ARG A 125 -13.42 8.41 -3.89
CA ARG A 125 -14.57 9.34 -3.92
C ARG A 125 -14.85 9.93 -5.31
N ARG A 126 -13.86 9.93 -6.20
CA ARG A 126 -14.03 10.44 -7.57
C ARG A 126 -14.56 9.38 -8.52
N TRP A 127 -14.41 8.10 -8.17
CA TRP A 127 -14.95 6.99 -8.93
C TRP A 127 -16.49 7.03 -8.92
N SER A 128 -17.10 7.08 -10.10
CA SER A 128 -18.56 7.13 -10.26
C SER A 128 -19.14 5.73 -10.34
N THR A 129 -20.14 5.44 -9.50
CA THR A 129 -20.90 4.18 -9.52
C THR A 129 -21.90 4.12 -10.68
N ASP A 130 -22.20 5.25 -11.32
CA ASP A 130 -23.10 5.35 -12.49
C ASP A 130 -22.39 5.03 -13.81
N LEU A 131 -21.06 4.95 -13.79
CA LEU A 131 -20.20 4.69 -14.94
C LEU A 131 -19.64 3.26 -14.89
N THR A 132 -19.37 2.70 -16.06
CA THR A 132 -18.58 1.47 -16.17
C THR A 132 -17.15 1.68 -15.68
N VAL A 133 -16.43 0.58 -15.42
CA VAL A 133 -15.00 0.63 -15.09
C VAL A 133 -14.22 1.30 -16.21
N GLU A 134 -14.56 0.96 -17.46
CA GLU A 134 -13.93 1.50 -18.65
C GLU A 134 -14.13 3.00 -18.82
N GLU A 135 -15.31 3.52 -18.47
CA GLU A 135 -15.64 4.96 -18.50
C GLU A 135 -14.91 5.71 -17.39
N ASN A 136 -14.92 5.19 -16.16
CA ASN A 136 -14.15 5.77 -15.05
C ASN A 136 -12.65 5.86 -15.39
N LEU A 137 -12.07 4.78 -15.92
CA LEU A 137 -10.68 4.78 -16.36
C LEU A 137 -10.43 5.77 -17.51
N ALA A 138 -11.35 5.88 -18.46
CA ALA A 138 -11.23 6.84 -19.55
C ALA A 138 -11.13 8.28 -19.01
N GLU A 139 -12.00 8.66 -18.07
CA GLU A 139 -12.01 10.00 -17.48
C GLU A 139 -10.82 10.25 -16.53
N MET A 140 -10.53 9.30 -15.65
CA MET A 140 -9.59 9.52 -14.55
C MET A 140 -8.14 9.21 -14.92
N ALA A 141 -7.89 8.27 -15.84
CA ALA A 141 -6.57 7.73 -16.14
C ALA A 141 -6.13 7.88 -17.62
N PHE A 142 -7.06 8.05 -18.56
CA PHE A 142 -6.76 8.11 -20.00
C PHE A 142 -7.31 9.38 -20.67
N SER A 143 -7.46 10.46 -19.92
CA SER A 143 -7.79 11.80 -20.43
C SER A 143 -6.77 12.84 -19.96
N PRO A 144 -6.53 13.92 -20.73
CA PRO A 144 -5.70 15.03 -20.27
C PRO A 144 -6.20 15.61 -18.95
N GLY A 145 -5.30 15.86 -18.03
CA GLY A 145 -5.66 16.36 -16.70
C GLY A 145 -6.37 15.35 -15.79
N GLY A 146 -6.50 14.08 -16.21
CA GLY A 146 -7.08 13.01 -15.40
C GLY A 146 -6.39 12.88 -14.04
N LEU A 147 -7.19 12.77 -12.98
CA LEU A 147 -6.70 12.74 -11.59
C LEU A 147 -5.60 11.68 -11.40
N LEU A 148 -5.84 10.46 -11.88
CA LEU A 148 -4.91 9.34 -11.71
C LEU A 148 -3.62 9.51 -12.52
N VAL A 149 -3.59 10.37 -13.54
CA VAL A 149 -2.37 10.66 -14.31
C VAL A 149 -1.47 11.62 -13.52
N ARG A 150 -2.08 12.62 -12.87
CA ARG A 150 -1.38 13.75 -12.26
C ARG A 150 -0.96 13.52 -10.80
N ASP A 151 -1.72 12.74 -10.04
CA ASP A 151 -1.56 12.67 -8.59
C ASP A 151 -0.27 11.92 -8.17
N ALA A 152 0.10 10.85 -8.86
CA ALA A 152 1.30 10.07 -8.52
C ALA A 152 2.60 10.89 -8.55
N PRO A 153 2.89 11.72 -9.58
CA PRO A 153 4.02 12.66 -9.53
C PRO A 153 3.98 13.61 -8.33
N ASP A 154 2.80 14.09 -7.95
CA ASP A 154 2.63 15.03 -6.83
C ASP A 154 2.93 14.32 -5.50
N ILE A 155 2.29 13.17 -5.24
CA ILE A 155 2.56 12.31 -4.05
C ILE A 155 4.05 12.02 -3.90
N LEU A 156 4.70 11.56 -4.98
CA LEU A 156 6.12 11.20 -4.91
C LEU A 156 7.02 12.42 -4.65
N SER A 157 6.61 13.61 -5.11
CA SER A 157 7.40 14.84 -4.96
C SER A 157 7.29 15.45 -3.56
N GLU A 158 6.30 15.06 -2.76
CA GLU A 158 6.18 15.49 -1.36
C GLU A 158 7.26 14.85 -0.47
N ASP A 159 7.63 13.61 -0.75
CA ASP A 159 8.60 12.84 0.04
C ASP A 159 10.02 12.87 -0.51
N LEU A 160 10.19 12.88 -1.84
CA LEU A 160 11.47 12.66 -2.51
C LEU A 160 11.57 13.45 -3.83
N ASP A 161 12.79 13.88 -4.20
CA ASP A 161 13.10 14.14 -5.62
C ASP A 161 13.17 12.81 -6.36
N TRP A 162 12.00 12.25 -6.66
CA TRP A 162 11.82 10.88 -7.13
C TRP A 162 12.30 10.64 -8.56
N ARG A 163 12.68 11.70 -9.29
CA ARG A 163 13.18 11.58 -10.67
C ARG A 163 14.54 10.88 -10.72
N GLY A 164 14.90 10.40 -11.90
CA GLY A 164 16.23 9.84 -12.15
C GLY A 164 16.45 8.49 -11.45
N GLY A 165 17.22 8.48 -10.35
CA GLY A 165 17.64 7.24 -9.68
C GLY A 165 16.47 6.44 -9.11
N TYR A 166 15.60 7.12 -8.37
CA TYR A 166 14.40 6.52 -7.75
C TYR A 166 13.41 6.02 -8.80
N GLU A 167 13.09 6.87 -9.78
CA GLU A 167 12.24 6.53 -10.93
C GLU A 167 12.73 5.27 -11.64
N ARG A 168 14.02 5.16 -11.97
CA ARG A 168 14.57 3.94 -12.60
C ARG A 168 14.36 2.67 -11.77
N VAL A 169 14.42 2.76 -10.44
CA VAL A 169 14.17 1.62 -9.55
C VAL A 169 12.69 1.26 -9.52
N LEU A 170 11.79 2.23 -9.37
CA LEU A 170 10.34 2.01 -9.36
C LEU A 170 9.86 1.42 -10.70
N VAL A 171 10.38 1.91 -11.82
CA VAL A 171 10.12 1.39 -13.17
C VAL A 171 10.64 -0.04 -13.35
N ALA A 172 11.84 -0.35 -12.83
CA ALA A 172 12.36 -1.70 -12.87
C ALA A 172 11.42 -2.67 -12.12
N MET A 173 10.92 -2.25 -10.96
CA MET A 173 10.01 -3.02 -10.12
C MET A 173 8.62 -3.17 -10.73
N SER A 174 8.03 -2.11 -11.30
CA SER A 174 6.71 -2.19 -11.97
C SER A 174 6.72 -3.19 -13.13
N GLY A 175 7.85 -3.24 -13.84
CA GLY A 175 8.14 -4.21 -14.88
C GLY A 175 8.41 -5.65 -14.42
N GLY A 176 8.30 -5.95 -13.12
CA GLY A 176 8.42 -7.29 -12.55
C GLY A 176 9.77 -7.65 -11.95
N ALA A 177 10.74 -6.74 -11.88
CA ALA A 177 11.99 -7.01 -11.18
C ALA A 177 11.77 -6.96 -9.67
N ARG A 178 11.70 -8.11 -9.00
CA ARG A 178 11.42 -8.21 -7.56
C ARG A 178 12.65 -8.52 -6.69
N ARG A 179 13.73 -9.09 -7.26
CA ARG A 179 14.98 -9.39 -6.54
C ARG A 179 16.02 -8.31 -6.73
N ARG A 180 16.88 -8.06 -5.73
CA ARG A 180 17.91 -7.00 -5.76
C ARG A 180 18.75 -7.01 -7.04
N SER A 181 19.27 -8.17 -7.45
CA SER A 181 20.11 -8.30 -8.64
C SER A 181 19.36 -7.94 -9.94
N ARG A 182 18.11 -8.37 -10.06
CA ARG A 182 17.23 -8.05 -11.20
C ARG A 182 16.90 -6.57 -11.24
N ILE A 183 16.59 -5.97 -10.08
CA ILE A 183 16.29 -4.53 -9.95
C ILE A 183 17.51 -3.72 -10.34
N ALA A 184 18.69 -4.04 -9.79
CA ALA A 184 19.94 -3.33 -10.11
C ALA A 184 20.29 -3.43 -11.60
N GLY A 185 20.14 -4.63 -12.19
CA GLY A 185 20.39 -4.85 -13.61
C GLY A 185 19.46 -4.04 -14.52
N ARG A 186 18.16 -3.99 -14.20
CA ARG A 186 17.17 -3.25 -15.00
C ARG A 186 17.23 -1.75 -14.78
N ALA A 187 17.48 -1.30 -13.55
CA ALA A 187 17.64 0.12 -13.21
C ALA A 187 19.02 0.69 -13.59
N GLN A 188 19.96 -0.19 -13.97
CA GLN A 188 21.35 0.12 -14.34
C GLN A 188 22.06 1.03 -13.33
N GLN A 189 21.91 0.72 -12.03
CA GLN A 189 22.52 1.49 -10.94
C GLN A 189 22.75 0.64 -9.69
N ARG A 190 23.54 1.17 -8.74
CA ARG A 190 23.53 0.66 -7.36
C ARG A 190 22.23 1.07 -6.68
N ILE A 191 21.57 0.14 -6.01
CA ILE A 191 20.18 0.32 -5.53
C ILE A 191 20.04 0.37 -4.02
N ASP A 192 21.08 0.06 -3.23
CA ASP A 192 20.91 -0.09 -1.77
C ASP A 192 20.44 1.20 -1.10
N TYR A 193 21.06 2.34 -1.44
CA TYR A 193 20.65 3.65 -0.96
C TYR A 193 19.23 4.02 -1.44
N THR A 194 18.96 3.81 -2.73
CA THR A 194 17.68 4.12 -3.36
C THR A 194 16.54 3.32 -2.74
N LEU A 195 16.73 2.01 -2.51
CA LEU A 195 15.75 1.14 -1.86
C LEU A 195 15.56 1.50 -0.39
N ASP A 196 16.62 1.82 0.36
CA ASP A 196 16.49 2.25 1.77
C ASP A 196 15.61 3.50 1.89
N ARG A 197 15.85 4.49 1.02
CA ARG A 197 15.07 5.74 0.96
C ARG A 197 13.62 5.51 0.54
N LEU A 198 13.37 4.74 -0.52
CA LEU A 198 12.01 4.40 -0.96
C LEU A 198 11.23 3.59 0.09
N ARG A 199 11.92 2.77 0.90
CA ARG A 199 11.30 2.03 2.00
C ARG A 199 10.94 2.92 3.17
N LYS A 200 11.81 3.86 3.54
CA LYS A 200 11.53 4.83 4.60
C LYS A 200 10.37 5.76 4.23
N ALA A 201 10.31 6.20 2.96
CA ALA A 201 9.16 6.92 2.43
C ALA A 201 7.88 6.07 2.32
N GLY A 202 7.95 4.74 2.49
CA GLY A 202 6.79 3.85 2.41
C GLY A 202 6.38 3.45 0.98
N HIS A 203 7.00 4.01 -0.06
CA HIS A 203 6.67 3.64 -1.46
C HIS A 203 7.10 2.23 -1.85
N VAL A 204 8.09 1.65 -1.15
CA VAL A 204 8.59 0.29 -1.41
C VAL A 204 8.52 -0.56 -0.15
N ARG A 205 8.00 -1.77 -0.29
CA ARG A 205 8.00 -2.79 0.78
C ARG A 205 8.94 -3.94 0.46
N GLN A 206 9.49 -4.52 1.52
CA GLN A 206 10.29 -5.73 1.46
C GLN A 206 9.44 -6.90 1.94
N VAL A 207 9.26 -7.92 1.10
CA VAL A 207 8.49 -9.12 1.41
C VAL A 207 9.40 -10.33 1.48
N ARG A 208 9.17 -11.19 2.47
CA ARG A 208 9.91 -12.45 2.66
C ARG A 208 8.96 -13.63 2.50
N SER A 209 9.52 -14.75 2.03
CA SER A 209 8.80 -16.02 1.98
C SER A 209 8.47 -16.41 3.41
N ILE A 210 7.25 -16.88 3.63
CA ILE A 210 6.86 -17.40 4.94
C ILE A 210 7.75 -18.61 5.31
N GLY A 211 8.13 -18.72 6.59
CA GLY A 211 9.09 -19.74 7.07
C GLY A 211 10.57 -19.44 6.77
N ALA A 212 10.93 -18.48 5.90
CA ALA A 212 12.34 -18.24 5.55
C ALA A 212 13.14 -17.42 6.59
N GLY A 213 12.48 -16.90 7.63
CA GLY A 213 13.08 -16.07 8.67
C GLY A 213 13.80 -14.80 8.15
N ALA A 214 14.66 -14.22 9.01
CA ALA A 214 15.41 -12.99 8.70
C ALA A 214 16.52 -13.19 7.64
N ALA A 215 16.94 -14.44 7.41
CA ALA A 215 18.01 -14.79 6.47
C ALA A 215 17.54 -15.00 5.02
N GLY A 216 16.23 -15.20 4.79
CA GLY A 216 15.69 -15.41 3.44
C GLY A 216 16.02 -14.28 2.46
N ASP A 217 16.19 -14.57 1.17
CA ASP A 217 16.37 -13.53 0.16
C ASP A 217 15.01 -12.83 -0.09
N PRO A 218 14.88 -11.53 0.22
CA PRO A 218 13.61 -10.83 0.10
C PRO A 218 13.29 -10.45 -1.35
N MET A 219 12.00 -10.31 -1.60
CA MET A 219 11.49 -9.59 -2.76
C MET A 219 11.13 -8.14 -2.39
N TYR A 220 11.18 -7.26 -3.37
CA TYR A 220 10.83 -5.85 -3.26
C TYR A 220 9.64 -5.54 -4.16
N GLU A 221 8.71 -4.76 -3.63
CA GLU A 221 7.48 -4.39 -4.33
C GLU A 221 7.15 -2.93 -4.06
N ILE A 222 6.48 -2.30 -5.03
CA ILE A 222 5.83 -1.02 -4.77
C ILE A 222 4.74 -1.30 -3.73
N GLY A 223 4.80 -0.57 -2.61
CA GLY A 223 3.93 -0.82 -1.46
C GLY A 223 2.49 -0.39 -1.69
N ASP A 224 2.32 0.60 -2.54
CA ASP A 224 1.04 1.22 -2.85
C ASP A 224 0.48 0.74 -4.20
N ASP A 225 -0.78 0.32 -4.22
CA ASP A 225 -1.43 -0.25 -5.40
C ASP A 225 -1.73 0.80 -6.49
N TYR A 226 -1.99 2.06 -6.12
CA TYR A 226 -2.17 3.15 -7.07
C TYR A 226 -0.83 3.53 -7.74
N LEU A 227 0.25 3.68 -6.96
CA LEU A 227 1.57 3.94 -7.52
C LEU A 227 2.02 2.78 -8.41
N ALA A 228 1.74 1.53 -8.01
CA ALA A 228 2.01 0.36 -8.84
C ALA A 228 1.20 0.38 -10.15
N PHE A 229 -0.07 0.77 -10.12
CA PHE A 229 -0.90 1.01 -11.31
C PHE A 229 -0.27 2.09 -12.19
N TRP A 230 0.05 3.26 -11.62
CA TRP A 230 0.60 4.39 -12.35
C TRP A 230 1.92 4.03 -13.05
N PHE A 231 2.88 3.43 -12.34
CA PHE A 231 4.17 3.04 -12.91
C PHE A 231 4.11 1.90 -13.93
N SER A 232 3.06 1.08 -13.92
CA SER A 232 2.94 -0.06 -14.83
C SER A 232 2.03 0.24 -16.03
N VAL A 233 1.02 1.08 -15.85
CA VAL A 233 -0.03 1.34 -16.86
C VAL A 233 0.09 2.73 -17.46
N LEU A 234 0.38 3.77 -16.68
CA LEU A 234 0.26 5.16 -17.14
C LEU A 234 1.60 5.83 -17.48
N ARG A 235 2.64 5.60 -16.65
CA ARG A 235 3.87 6.40 -16.65
C ARG A 235 4.54 6.53 -18.01
N ASP A 236 4.76 5.40 -18.70
CA ASP A 236 5.50 5.38 -19.97
C ASP A 236 4.81 6.22 -21.06
N ASP A 237 3.52 6.47 -20.90
CA ASP A 237 2.64 7.04 -21.91
C ASP A 237 1.88 8.28 -21.42
N ALA A 238 2.26 8.84 -20.27
CA ALA A 238 1.60 9.99 -19.65
C ALA A 238 1.56 11.20 -20.61
N ASP A 239 2.66 11.49 -21.31
CA ASP A 239 2.73 12.58 -22.29
C ASP A 239 1.75 12.38 -23.47
N LEU A 240 1.51 11.12 -23.87
CA LEU A 240 0.54 10.80 -24.91
C LEU A 240 -0.90 10.95 -24.41
N ILE A 241 -1.17 10.59 -23.15
CA ILE A 241 -2.47 10.82 -22.51
C ILE A 241 -2.78 12.32 -22.44
N GLU A 242 -1.82 13.12 -21.98
CA GLU A 242 -1.96 14.59 -21.93
C GLU A 242 -2.09 15.21 -23.33
N GLY A 243 -1.48 14.59 -24.35
CA GLY A 243 -1.64 14.94 -25.75
C GLY A 243 -2.91 14.40 -26.42
N GLU A 244 -3.98 14.16 -25.67
CA GLU A 244 -5.30 13.67 -26.13
C GLU A 244 -5.28 12.29 -26.82
N GLN A 245 -4.21 11.49 -26.63
CA GLN A 245 -4.07 10.15 -27.22
C GLN A 245 -4.32 9.02 -26.19
N GLY A 246 -5.07 9.29 -25.12
CA GLY A 246 -5.28 8.31 -24.06
C GLY A 246 -6.04 7.05 -24.48
N GLN A 247 -6.94 7.11 -25.45
CA GLN A 247 -7.67 5.92 -25.92
C GLN A 247 -6.76 4.86 -26.58
N PRO A 248 -5.84 5.22 -27.50
CA PRO A 248 -4.77 4.33 -27.93
C PRO A 248 -3.93 3.75 -26.79
N VAL A 249 -3.58 4.57 -25.79
CA VAL A 249 -2.82 4.12 -24.61
C VAL A 249 -3.58 3.04 -23.85
N ARG A 250 -4.88 3.25 -23.60
CA ARG A 250 -5.75 2.28 -22.92
C ARG A 250 -5.76 0.93 -23.63
N TYR A 251 -5.88 0.94 -24.96
CA TYR A 251 -5.89 -0.30 -25.75
C TYR A 251 -4.57 -1.08 -25.61
N ARG A 252 -3.41 -0.42 -25.76
CA ARG A 252 -2.11 -1.13 -25.67
C ARG A 252 -1.75 -1.55 -24.24
N THR A 253 -2.24 -0.84 -23.22
CA THR A 253 -1.93 -1.12 -21.80
C THR A 253 -2.90 -2.12 -21.16
N THR A 254 -3.94 -2.56 -21.87
CA THR A 254 -4.95 -3.52 -21.38
C THR A 254 -4.32 -4.77 -20.76
N GLY A 255 -3.28 -5.35 -21.38
CA GLY A 255 -2.60 -6.52 -20.83
C GLY A 255 -1.85 -6.24 -19.52
N THR A 256 -1.28 -5.05 -19.36
CA THR A 256 -0.61 -4.65 -18.11
C THR A 256 -1.61 -4.32 -17.02
N TRP A 257 -2.74 -3.69 -17.37
CA TRP A 257 -3.87 -3.45 -16.49
C TRP A 257 -4.40 -4.76 -15.88
N HIS A 258 -4.67 -5.79 -16.69
CA HIS A 258 -5.11 -7.10 -16.18
C HIS A 258 -4.09 -7.77 -15.26
N LYS A 259 -2.79 -7.64 -15.56
CA LYS A 259 -1.73 -8.15 -14.68
C LYS A 259 -1.68 -7.39 -13.34
N HIS A 260 -1.93 -6.08 -13.38
CA HIS A 260 -2.01 -5.26 -12.17
C HIS A 260 -3.19 -5.67 -11.29
N ILE A 261 -4.40 -5.84 -11.87
CA ILE A 261 -5.55 -6.34 -11.11
C ILE A 261 -5.26 -7.70 -10.46
N GLY A 262 -4.58 -8.60 -11.17
CA GLY A 262 -4.16 -9.90 -10.60
C GLY A 262 -3.30 -9.76 -9.34
N ARG A 263 -2.34 -8.82 -9.33
CA ARG A 263 -1.50 -8.56 -8.14
C ARG A 263 -2.31 -7.98 -6.98
N VAL A 264 -3.28 -7.10 -7.29
CA VAL A 264 -4.17 -6.52 -6.29
C VAL A 264 -5.08 -7.60 -5.70
N LEU A 265 -5.57 -8.54 -6.53
CA LEU A 265 -6.31 -9.72 -6.08
C LEU A 265 -5.48 -10.58 -5.11
N GLU A 266 -4.20 -10.86 -5.43
CA GLU A 266 -3.30 -11.59 -4.52
C GLU A 266 -3.11 -10.88 -3.17
N SER A 267 -3.08 -9.54 -3.17
CA SER A 267 -3.01 -8.75 -1.93
C SER A 267 -4.30 -8.87 -1.13
N ALA A 268 -5.45 -8.61 -1.77
CA ALA A 268 -6.77 -8.69 -1.15
C ALA A 268 -7.10 -10.10 -0.62
N ALA A 269 -6.67 -11.15 -1.32
CA ALA A 269 -6.83 -12.54 -0.90
C ALA A 269 -6.03 -12.85 0.38
N ARG A 270 -4.81 -12.30 0.52
CA ARG A 270 -4.04 -12.41 1.77
C ARG A 270 -4.71 -11.65 2.92
N ASP A 271 -5.28 -10.47 2.65
CA ASP A 271 -6.02 -9.71 3.65
C ASP A 271 -7.31 -10.44 4.07
N HIS A 272 -7.99 -11.12 3.15
CA HIS A 272 -9.12 -12.00 3.44
C HIS A 272 -8.69 -13.20 4.30
N ALA A 273 -7.61 -13.90 3.94
CA ALA A 273 -7.09 -15.01 4.75
C ALA A 273 -6.66 -14.57 6.17
N ARG A 274 -6.12 -13.36 6.36
CA ARG A 274 -5.87 -12.81 7.70
C ARG A 274 -7.16 -12.59 8.49
N ARG A 275 -8.24 -12.17 7.85
CA ARG A 275 -9.56 -12.06 8.50
C ARG A 275 -10.14 -13.41 8.87
N MET A 276 -9.92 -14.45 8.06
CA MET A 276 -10.30 -15.83 8.42
C MET A 276 -9.61 -16.30 9.72
N VAL A 277 -8.35 -15.91 9.95
CA VAL A 277 -7.66 -16.14 11.24
C VAL A 277 -8.38 -15.41 12.37
N SER A 278 -8.65 -14.11 12.20
CA SER A 278 -9.35 -13.29 13.20
C SER A 278 -10.77 -13.78 13.50
N ALA A 279 -11.44 -14.39 12.51
CA ALA A 279 -12.79 -14.96 12.64
C ALA A 279 -12.80 -16.38 13.26
N GLY A 280 -11.63 -16.99 13.45
CA GLY A 280 -11.49 -18.36 13.98
C GLY A 280 -11.79 -19.46 12.96
N GLU A 281 -11.82 -19.13 11.66
CA GLU A 281 -11.92 -20.11 10.56
C GLU A 281 -10.59 -20.80 10.27
N LEU A 282 -9.48 -20.13 10.60
CA LEU A 282 -8.12 -20.67 10.61
C LEU A 282 -7.56 -20.63 12.04
N PRO A 283 -6.51 -21.43 12.35
CA PRO A 283 -5.88 -21.41 13.66
C PRO A 283 -5.43 -19.99 14.07
N PRO A 284 -5.62 -19.59 15.35
CA PRO A 284 -5.35 -18.22 15.80
C PRO A 284 -3.86 -17.83 15.80
N ASP A 285 -2.98 -18.82 15.72
CA ASP A 285 -1.53 -18.67 15.60
C ASP A 285 -1.05 -18.68 14.14
N ALA A 286 -1.95 -18.84 13.18
CA ALA A 286 -1.60 -18.90 11.77
C ALA A 286 -1.08 -17.54 11.25
N VAL A 287 0.11 -17.54 10.68
CA VAL A 287 0.69 -16.37 10.01
C VAL A 287 0.39 -16.47 8.52
N VAL A 288 -0.13 -15.41 7.92
CA VAL A 288 -0.51 -15.37 6.49
C VAL A 288 0.48 -14.55 5.69
N GLY A 289 0.95 -15.12 4.58
CA GLY A 289 1.90 -14.47 3.67
C GLY A 289 1.92 -15.12 2.28
N ARG A 290 3.03 -14.91 1.58
CA ARG A 290 3.39 -15.63 0.36
C ARG A 290 4.48 -16.62 0.66
N TRP A 291 4.49 -17.73 -0.05
CA TRP A 291 5.57 -18.69 0.02
C TRP A 291 6.23 -18.83 -1.35
N TRP A 292 7.56 -18.90 -1.36
CA TRP A 292 8.33 -19.30 -2.53
C TRP A 292 9.60 -20.03 -2.12
N ARG A 293 10.02 -20.99 -2.95
CA ARG A 293 11.34 -21.63 -2.86
C ARG A 293 12.33 -21.01 -3.86
N ASP A 294 11.87 -20.80 -5.07
CA ASP A 294 12.65 -20.32 -6.22
C ASP A 294 11.74 -19.49 -7.15
N GLU A 295 12.16 -19.22 -8.40
CA GLU A 295 11.32 -18.48 -9.38
C GLU A 295 10.22 -19.36 -10.01
N VAL A 296 10.17 -20.68 -9.72
CA VAL A 296 9.28 -21.66 -10.35
C VAL A 296 8.17 -22.11 -9.38
N ALA A 297 8.48 -22.21 -8.09
CA ALA A 297 7.53 -22.58 -7.04
C ALA A 297 7.19 -21.38 -6.16
N GLU A 298 6.06 -20.73 -6.45
CA GLU A 298 5.45 -19.64 -5.68
C GLU A 298 3.98 -19.99 -5.38
N ILE A 299 3.54 -19.64 -4.16
CA ILE A 299 2.18 -19.76 -3.64
C ILE A 299 1.73 -18.35 -3.21
N ASP A 300 0.62 -17.88 -3.79
CA ASP A 300 0.11 -16.52 -3.61
C ASP A 300 -0.41 -16.26 -2.19
N VAL A 301 -1.08 -17.25 -1.61
CA VAL A 301 -1.62 -17.20 -0.25
C VAL A 301 -1.20 -18.45 0.50
N CYS A 302 -0.36 -18.29 1.51
CA CYS A 302 0.06 -19.38 2.38
C CYS A 302 -0.13 -18.93 3.83
N ALA A 303 -0.82 -19.76 4.61
CA ALA A 303 -0.91 -19.62 6.05
C ALA A 303 -0.18 -20.78 6.72
N VAL A 304 0.71 -20.49 7.66
CA VAL A 304 1.45 -21.51 8.43
C VAL A 304 1.17 -21.36 9.92
N GLY A 305 1.03 -22.48 10.63
CA GLY A 305 0.87 -22.52 12.08
C GLY A 305 2.20 -22.26 12.82
N ALA A 306 2.17 -22.28 14.16
CA ALA A 306 3.37 -22.08 14.98
C ALA A 306 4.45 -23.16 14.80
N ASP A 307 4.08 -24.34 14.30
CA ASP A 307 4.96 -25.45 13.95
C ASP A 307 5.53 -25.34 12.51
N GLU A 308 5.29 -24.20 11.84
CA GLU A 308 5.63 -23.92 10.44
C GLU A 308 4.90 -24.80 9.42
N ASN A 309 3.96 -25.64 9.84
CA ASN A 309 3.17 -26.46 8.94
C ASN A 309 2.13 -25.61 8.19
N PRO A 310 1.91 -25.85 6.89
CA PRO A 310 0.88 -25.16 6.14
C PRO A 310 -0.50 -25.54 6.66
N VAL A 311 -1.32 -24.55 7.00
CA VAL A 311 -2.74 -24.73 7.37
C VAL A 311 -3.67 -24.33 6.22
N LEU A 312 -3.23 -23.40 5.37
CA LEU A 312 -3.91 -23.01 4.14
C LEU A 312 -2.89 -22.73 3.05
N VAL A 313 -3.16 -23.23 1.84
CA VAL A 313 -2.38 -22.99 0.63
C VAL A 313 -3.33 -22.59 -0.49
N GLY A 314 -3.03 -21.50 -1.19
CA GLY A 314 -3.95 -20.96 -2.17
C GLY A 314 -3.35 -20.14 -3.30
N GLU A 315 -4.16 -20.02 -4.35
CA GLU A 315 -3.81 -19.39 -5.62
C GLU A 315 -4.87 -18.37 -6.01
N CYS A 316 -4.43 -17.31 -6.68
CA CYS A 316 -5.28 -16.25 -7.19
C CYS A 316 -5.31 -16.26 -8.71
N LYS A 317 -6.49 -16.06 -9.32
CA LYS A 317 -6.60 -15.91 -10.77
C LYS A 317 -7.58 -14.81 -11.18
N TRP A 318 -7.05 -13.79 -11.84
CA TRP A 318 -7.84 -12.78 -12.54
C TRP A 318 -8.03 -13.15 -14.02
N GLN A 319 -8.94 -14.09 -14.30
CA GLN A 319 -9.24 -14.55 -15.66
C GLN A 319 -10.71 -14.93 -15.79
N THR A 320 -11.16 -15.19 -17.03
CA THR A 320 -12.56 -15.55 -17.31
C THR A 320 -12.85 -17.05 -17.18
N SER A 321 -11.83 -17.90 -17.08
CA SER A 321 -11.98 -19.34 -16.85
C SER A 321 -11.85 -19.69 -15.37
N ALA A 322 -12.72 -20.60 -14.90
CA ALA A 322 -12.64 -21.17 -13.56
C ALA A 322 -11.35 -21.99 -13.36
N PHE A 323 -11.00 -22.23 -12.10
CA PHE A 323 -9.92 -23.15 -11.75
C PHE A 323 -10.28 -24.59 -12.16
N SER A 324 -9.28 -25.30 -12.66
CA SER A 324 -9.40 -26.68 -13.16
C SER A 324 -8.78 -27.70 -12.19
N HIS A 325 -9.11 -28.98 -12.36
CA HIS A 325 -8.43 -30.06 -11.63
C HIS A 325 -6.90 -30.06 -11.82
N ARG A 326 -6.41 -29.56 -12.96
CA ARG A 326 -4.97 -29.37 -13.19
C ARG A 326 -4.37 -28.33 -12.26
N ASP A 327 -5.09 -27.24 -12.01
CA ASP A 327 -4.64 -26.19 -11.10
C ASP A 327 -4.58 -26.69 -9.66
N LEU A 328 -5.58 -27.47 -9.23
CA LEU A 328 -5.54 -28.13 -7.92
C LEU A 328 -4.39 -29.13 -7.80
N ALA A 329 -4.13 -29.93 -8.84
CA ALA A 329 -2.99 -30.84 -8.84
C ALA A 329 -1.65 -30.08 -8.76
N ASP A 330 -1.53 -28.94 -9.44
CA ASP A 330 -0.35 -28.09 -9.36
C ASP A 330 -0.18 -27.47 -7.97
N LEU A 331 -1.27 -26.97 -7.38
CA LEU A 331 -1.25 -26.38 -6.04
C LEU A 331 -0.89 -27.42 -4.97
N ARG A 332 -1.43 -28.64 -5.05
CA ARG A 332 -1.05 -29.77 -4.18
C ARG A 332 0.43 -30.11 -4.30
N ARG A 333 0.97 -30.09 -5.52
CA ARG A 333 2.40 -30.30 -5.76
C ARG A 333 3.25 -29.19 -5.14
N LYS A 334 2.81 -27.92 -5.19
CA LYS A 334 3.49 -26.80 -4.52
C LYS A 334 3.40 -26.90 -3.00
N ALA A 335 2.23 -27.27 -2.46
CA ALA A 335 2.02 -27.44 -1.01
C ALA A 335 2.99 -28.48 -0.41
N ALA A 336 3.23 -29.59 -1.11
CA ALA A 336 4.20 -30.61 -0.70
C ALA A 336 5.67 -30.12 -0.69
N LEU A 337 5.96 -28.92 -1.22
CA LEU A 337 7.28 -28.30 -1.11
C LEU A 337 7.41 -27.38 0.10
N VAL A 338 6.28 -27.00 0.72
CA VAL A 338 6.24 -26.17 1.92
C VAL A 338 6.65 -27.00 3.13
N ASP A 339 6.07 -28.20 3.27
CA ASP A 339 6.49 -29.22 4.23
C ASP A 339 6.08 -30.64 3.75
N ASP A 340 6.78 -31.67 4.24
CA ASP A 340 6.60 -33.09 3.89
C ASP A 340 6.00 -33.91 5.07
N HIS A 341 5.73 -33.32 6.25
CA HIS A 341 5.52 -34.05 7.50
C HIS A 341 4.27 -33.66 8.32
N GLY A 342 3.43 -32.75 7.82
CA GLY A 342 2.22 -32.26 8.51
C GLY A 342 0.86 -32.86 8.11
N SER A 343 -0.19 -32.37 8.77
CA SER A 343 -1.60 -32.56 8.40
C SER A 343 -1.90 -31.90 7.05
N ALA A 344 -2.84 -32.45 6.27
CA ALA A 344 -3.19 -31.87 4.96
C ALA A 344 -3.76 -30.44 5.13
N PRO A 345 -3.23 -29.43 4.39
CA PRO A 345 -3.73 -28.06 4.46
C PRO A 345 -5.09 -27.94 3.77
N LEU A 346 -5.82 -26.87 4.08
CA LEU A 346 -6.92 -26.41 3.23
C LEU A 346 -6.36 -25.81 1.93
N PHE A 347 -7.01 -26.12 0.81
CA PHE A 347 -6.71 -25.53 -0.48
C PHE A 347 -7.72 -24.45 -0.81
N ALA A 348 -7.27 -23.23 -1.10
CA ALA A 348 -8.16 -22.10 -1.36
C ALA A 348 -7.88 -21.44 -2.71
N PHE A 349 -8.95 -21.11 -3.42
CA PHE A 349 -8.88 -20.44 -4.72
C PHE A 349 -9.63 -19.11 -4.67
N TRP A 350 -8.93 -18.01 -4.92
CA TRP A 350 -9.53 -16.70 -5.12
C TRP A 350 -9.56 -16.38 -6.61
N SER A 351 -10.75 -16.17 -7.17
CA SER A 351 -10.83 -15.78 -8.58
C SER A 351 -12.02 -14.92 -8.90
N ARG A 352 -11.98 -14.35 -10.11
CA ARG A 352 -13.12 -13.66 -10.70
C ARG A 352 -14.34 -14.57 -10.92
N ARG A 353 -14.16 -15.89 -11.08
CA ARG A 353 -15.22 -16.84 -11.46
C ARG A 353 -15.44 -17.98 -10.45
N GLY A 354 -14.81 -17.90 -9.28
CA GLY A 354 -14.79 -18.98 -8.31
C GLY A 354 -14.05 -20.24 -8.76
N ALA A 355 -14.25 -21.30 -7.99
CA ALA A 355 -13.74 -22.67 -8.14
C ALA A 355 -14.78 -23.68 -7.62
N ASP A 356 -16.08 -23.38 -7.80
CA ASP A 356 -17.18 -24.08 -7.12
C ASP A 356 -17.27 -25.56 -7.49
N GLU A 357 -16.93 -25.91 -8.73
CA GLU A 357 -16.83 -27.31 -9.16
C GLU A 357 -15.77 -28.08 -8.34
N LEU A 358 -14.62 -27.45 -8.07
CA LEU A 358 -13.58 -28.06 -7.25
C LEU A 358 -14.00 -28.12 -5.77
N ALA A 359 -14.55 -27.04 -5.24
CA ALA A 359 -15.03 -27.00 -3.85
C ALA A 359 -16.17 -28.01 -3.59
N SER A 360 -17.00 -28.30 -4.61
CA SER A 360 -18.03 -29.34 -4.51
C SER A 360 -17.48 -30.76 -4.63
N ALA A 361 -16.33 -30.93 -5.29
CA ALA A 361 -15.72 -32.23 -5.54
C ALA A 361 -14.74 -32.68 -4.43
N TYR A 362 -14.24 -31.75 -3.61
CA TYR A 362 -13.19 -32.00 -2.63
C TYR A 362 -13.45 -31.23 -1.32
N ASP A 363 -13.58 -31.96 -0.21
CA ASP A 363 -13.90 -31.38 1.11
C ASP A 363 -12.80 -30.45 1.66
N ASP A 364 -11.55 -30.64 1.21
CA ASP A 364 -10.38 -29.83 1.56
C ASP A 364 -10.24 -28.56 0.71
N VAL A 365 -11.15 -28.31 -0.25
CA VAL A 365 -11.08 -27.16 -1.16
C VAL A 365 -12.10 -26.08 -0.78
N ARG A 366 -11.69 -24.81 -0.89
CA ARG A 366 -12.52 -23.62 -0.73
C ARG A 366 -12.43 -22.73 -1.98
N SER A 367 -13.56 -22.12 -2.31
CA SER A 367 -13.74 -21.22 -3.45
C SER A 367 -14.14 -19.85 -2.92
N TYR A 368 -13.46 -18.80 -3.37
CA TYR A 368 -13.74 -17.43 -3.00
C TYR A 368 -13.79 -16.56 -4.26
N THR A 369 -14.84 -15.77 -4.36
CA THR A 369 -15.06 -14.74 -5.36
C THR A 369 -14.54 -13.39 -4.88
N CYS A 370 -14.66 -12.35 -5.71
CA CYS A 370 -14.31 -11.00 -5.30
C CYS A 370 -15.30 -10.43 -4.25
N ASP A 371 -16.54 -10.92 -4.21
CA ASP A 371 -17.52 -10.50 -3.20
C ASP A 371 -17.14 -11.04 -1.81
N ASP A 372 -16.61 -12.26 -1.73
CA ASP A 372 -16.13 -12.85 -0.48
C ASP A 372 -14.97 -12.03 0.14
N LEU A 373 -14.15 -11.40 -0.70
CA LEU A 373 -13.09 -10.49 -0.25
C LEU A 373 -13.65 -9.26 0.50
N LEU A 374 -14.91 -8.90 0.30
CA LEU A 374 -15.56 -7.77 0.95
C LEU A 374 -16.34 -8.15 2.20
N ALA A 375 -16.56 -9.43 2.46
CA ALA A 375 -17.28 -9.90 3.63
C ALA A 375 -16.56 -9.47 4.93
N ARG A 376 -17.33 -8.92 5.88
CA ARG A 376 -16.81 -8.38 7.15
C ARG A 376 -17.05 -9.33 8.30
#